data_AF-A0A1S8CZU6-F1
#
_entry.id   AF-A0A1S8CZU6-F1
#
_cell.length_a   1.000
_cell.length_b   1.000
_cell.length_c   1.000
_cell.angle_alpha   90.00
_cell.angle_beta   90.00
_cell.angle_gamma   90.00
#
_symmetry.space_group_name_H-M   'P 1'
#
loop_
_entity.id
_entity.type
_entity.pdbx_description
1 polymer ?
#
loop_
_entity_poly.entity_id
_entity_poly.type
_entity_poly.pdbx_seq_one_letter_code
_entity_poly.pdbx_strand_id
1 'polypeptide(L)'
;MSGGRYRFVTVDVFASERYAGNPLAVLPEAAGLDGAAMQRIAREFNLSETAFVLPPEEPGHGARVRIFTPTREMPFAGHPNIGTGFVLAAEMAARGEAVPEVLLFEEIAGLVPVRPLLEGGVVAGASLEAPQALSRLGGCGAAEVAACLSLRAEDVVVTGHAPQVVSVGAPFLVAELAGLEALGRVRPDPPQR
;
A
#
# COMPACT_ATOMS: atom_id res chain seq x y z
N MET A 1 -23.39 -22.20 10.88
CA MET A 1 -22.52 -21.17 10.29
C MET A 1 -23.18 -20.67 9.01
N SER A 2 -23.95 -19.58 9.07
CA SER A 2 -24.69 -19.02 7.91
C SER A 2 -23.95 -17.81 7.31
N GLY A 3 -22.65 -17.97 7.04
CA GLY A 3 -21.84 -16.94 6.38
C GLY A 3 -21.54 -17.33 4.94
N GLY A 4 -21.53 -16.34 4.03
CA GLY A 4 -21.04 -16.53 2.66
C GLY A 4 -19.58 -17.00 2.67
N ARG A 5 -19.19 -17.77 1.65
CA ARG A 5 -17.79 -18.20 1.46
C ARG A 5 -17.08 -17.18 0.58
N TYR A 6 -15.93 -16.70 1.03
CA TYR A 6 -15.10 -15.75 0.29
C TYR A 6 -13.71 -16.34 0.09
N ARG A 7 -13.18 -16.19 -1.12
CA ARG A 7 -11.79 -16.54 -1.43
C ARG A 7 -10.90 -15.36 -1.08
N PHE A 8 -9.71 -15.65 -0.60
CA PHE A 8 -8.65 -14.68 -0.42
C PHE A 8 -7.33 -15.21 -0.98
N VAL A 9 -6.45 -14.29 -1.32
CA VAL A 9 -5.06 -14.53 -1.72
C VAL A 9 -4.18 -13.71 -0.79
N THR A 10 -3.09 -14.31 -0.30
CA THR A 10 -2.03 -13.55 0.36
C THR A 10 -0.90 -13.34 -0.64
N VAL A 11 -0.41 -12.11 -0.73
CA VAL A 11 0.68 -11.72 -1.64
C VAL A 11 1.71 -10.91 -0.86
N ASP A 12 2.97 -11.25 -1.08
CA ASP A 12 4.13 -10.54 -0.53
C ASP A 12 4.54 -9.44 -1.52
N VAL A 13 4.13 -8.21 -1.26
CA VAL A 13 4.36 -7.08 -2.17
C VAL A 13 5.78 -6.53 -1.99
N PHE A 14 6.40 -6.07 -3.08
CA PHE A 14 7.79 -5.61 -3.13
C PHE A 14 8.83 -6.71 -2.82
N ALA A 15 8.48 -7.96 -3.09
CA ALA A 15 9.37 -9.10 -2.93
C ALA A 15 9.28 -10.06 -4.13
N SER A 16 10.41 -10.72 -4.42
CA SER A 16 10.49 -11.85 -5.36
C SER A 16 10.53 -13.21 -4.64
N GLU A 17 10.66 -13.19 -3.32
CA GLU A 17 10.68 -14.37 -2.45
C GLU A 17 9.47 -14.37 -1.52
N ARG A 18 8.98 -15.57 -1.16
CA ARG A 18 7.88 -15.70 -0.21
C ARG A 18 8.32 -15.29 1.19
N TYR A 19 7.39 -14.71 1.95
CA TYR A 19 7.56 -14.27 3.33
C TYR A 19 8.53 -13.07 3.48
N ALA A 20 8.74 -12.32 2.41
CA ALA A 20 9.50 -11.08 2.39
C ALA A 20 8.61 -9.90 1.97
N GLY A 21 9.15 -8.69 1.99
CA GLY A 21 8.40 -7.50 1.57
C GLY A 21 7.27 -7.14 2.53
N ASN A 22 6.16 -6.64 1.98
CA ASN A 22 4.98 -6.23 2.75
C ASN A 22 3.77 -7.13 2.40
N PRO A 23 3.30 -7.97 3.33
CA PRO A 23 2.21 -8.89 3.07
C PRO A 23 0.87 -8.17 2.95
N LEU A 24 0.07 -8.60 1.97
CA LEU A 24 -1.27 -8.10 1.71
C LEU A 24 -2.24 -9.28 1.58
N ALA A 25 -3.39 -9.18 2.22
CA ALA A 25 -4.54 -10.04 1.92
C ALA A 25 -5.43 -9.35 0.87
N VAL A 26 -5.78 -10.08 -0.19
CA VAL A 26 -6.69 -9.61 -1.25
C VAL A 26 -7.90 -10.54 -1.28
N LEU A 27 -9.10 -9.98 -1.19
CA LEU A 27 -10.35 -10.67 -1.47
C LEU A 27 -10.82 -10.23 -2.87
N PRO A 28 -10.49 -11.00 -3.93
CA PRO A 28 -10.74 -10.61 -5.32
C PRO A 28 -12.23 -10.58 -5.71
N GLU A 29 -13.10 -11.18 -4.88
CA GLU A 29 -14.54 -11.26 -5.11
C GLU A 29 -15.30 -10.94 -3.81
N ALA A 30 -15.25 -9.67 -3.38
CA ALA A 30 -15.76 -9.21 -2.10
C ALA A 30 -17.23 -8.73 -2.12
N ALA A 31 -17.95 -8.97 -3.23
CA ALA A 31 -19.34 -8.57 -3.36
C ALA A 31 -20.23 -9.16 -2.24
N GLY A 32 -21.15 -8.36 -1.71
CA GLY A 32 -22.03 -8.75 -0.61
C GLY A 32 -21.45 -8.53 0.79
N LEU A 33 -20.17 -8.16 0.92
CA LEU A 33 -19.61 -7.67 2.19
C LEU A 33 -19.96 -6.19 2.38
N ASP A 34 -20.48 -5.84 3.56
CA ASP A 34 -20.57 -4.45 3.98
C ASP A 34 -19.24 -3.96 4.59
N GLY A 35 -19.12 -2.65 4.80
CA GLY A 35 -17.89 -2.07 5.37
C GLY A 35 -17.54 -2.60 6.76
N ALA A 36 -18.54 -2.94 7.59
CA ALA A 36 -18.31 -3.46 8.93
C ALA A 36 -17.74 -4.89 8.89
N ALA A 37 -18.20 -5.72 7.95
CA ALA A 37 -17.67 -7.05 7.70
C ALA A 37 -16.25 -6.97 7.14
N MET A 38 -16.00 -6.10 6.16
CA MET A 38 -14.65 -5.86 5.63
C MET A 38 -13.67 -5.43 6.73
N GLN A 39 -14.09 -4.51 7.60
CA GLN A 39 -13.26 -4.07 8.73
C GLN A 39 -12.96 -5.20 9.72
N ARG A 40 -13.94 -6.07 10.03
CA ARG A 40 -13.74 -7.24 10.90
C ARG A 40 -12.77 -8.24 10.26
N ILE A 41 -12.89 -8.47 8.96
CA ILE A 41 -11.98 -9.36 8.21
C ILE A 41 -10.56 -8.79 8.19
N ALA A 42 -10.39 -7.50 7.90
CA ALA A 42 -9.07 -6.85 7.93
C ALA A 42 -8.42 -6.92 9.32
N ARG A 43 -9.22 -6.77 10.38
CA ARG A 43 -8.76 -6.97 11.76
C ARG A 43 -8.35 -8.41 12.05
N GLU A 44 -9.08 -9.39 11.52
CA GLU A 44 -8.77 -10.81 11.67
C GLU A 44 -7.46 -11.19 10.96
N PHE A 45 -7.22 -10.69 9.75
CA PHE A 45 -5.94 -10.87 9.06
C PHE A 45 -4.78 -10.25 9.81
N ASN A 46 -5.00 -9.10 10.47
CA ASN A 46 -4.00 -8.37 11.24
C ASN A 46 -2.69 -8.10 10.46
N LEU A 47 -2.81 -7.94 9.14
CA LEU A 47 -1.76 -7.41 8.28
C LEU A 47 -1.82 -5.88 8.28
N SER A 48 -0.81 -5.22 7.68
CA SER A 48 -0.80 -3.78 7.51
C SER A 48 -2.10 -3.29 6.85
N GLU A 49 -2.51 -3.98 5.78
CA GLU A 49 -3.74 -3.71 5.06
C GLU A 49 -4.37 -4.99 4.48
N THR A 50 -5.66 -4.90 4.12
CA THR A 50 -6.42 -5.90 3.37
C THR A 50 -7.23 -5.19 2.28
N ALA A 51 -7.15 -5.70 1.05
CA ALA A 51 -7.86 -5.16 -0.10
C ALA A 51 -9.08 -6.02 -0.45
N PHE A 52 -10.20 -5.36 -0.73
CA PHE A 52 -11.47 -5.98 -1.10
C PHE A 52 -11.84 -5.48 -2.49
N VAL A 53 -11.99 -6.41 -3.43
CA VAL A 53 -12.29 -6.11 -4.83
C VAL A 53 -13.78 -6.33 -5.07
N LEU A 54 -14.42 -5.30 -5.60
CA LEU A 54 -15.85 -5.24 -5.90
C LEU A 54 -16.01 -5.01 -7.41
N PRO A 55 -17.17 -5.38 -7.97
CA PRO A 55 -17.51 -4.95 -9.33
C PRO A 55 -17.36 -3.42 -9.44
N PRO A 56 -16.82 -2.90 -10.56
CA PRO A 56 -16.75 -1.47 -10.79
C PRO A 56 -18.16 -0.88 -10.88
N GLU A 57 -18.31 0.39 -10.49
CA GLU A 57 -19.55 1.15 -10.68
C GLU A 57 -19.69 1.59 -12.13
N GLU A 58 -18.60 2.03 -12.76
CA GLU A 58 -18.60 2.48 -14.15
C GLU A 58 -18.16 1.37 -15.13
N PRO A 59 -18.94 1.11 -16.19
CA PRO A 59 -18.56 0.16 -17.22
C PRO A 59 -17.21 0.50 -17.87
N GLY A 60 -16.31 -0.48 -17.92
CA GLY A 60 -14.98 -0.32 -18.52
C GLY A 60 -13.86 -0.02 -17.52
N HIS A 61 -14.18 0.32 -16.27
CA HIS A 61 -13.19 0.30 -15.20
C HIS A 61 -12.84 -1.14 -14.79
N GLY A 62 -11.66 -1.33 -14.19
CA GLY A 62 -11.15 -2.64 -13.82
C GLY A 62 -11.87 -3.23 -12.61
N ALA A 63 -11.98 -2.45 -11.54
CA ALA A 63 -12.67 -2.84 -10.31
C ALA A 63 -12.90 -1.63 -9.39
N ARG A 64 -13.81 -1.79 -8.43
CA ARG A 64 -13.84 -0.93 -7.24
C ARG A 64 -13.04 -1.60 -6.12
N VAL A 65 -12.04 -0.90 -5.60
CA VAL A 65 -11.14 -1.45 -4.57
C VAL A 65 -11.35 -0.71 -3.26
N ARG A 66 -11.51 -1.45 -2.17
CA ARG A 66 -11.58 -0.90 -0.82
C ARG A 66 -10.45 -1.44 0.03
N ILE A 67 -9.73 -0.57 0.71
CA ILE A 67 -8.50 -0.90 1.43
C ILE A 67 -8.72 -0.63 2.92
N PHE A 68 -8.46 -1.62 3.76
CA PHE A 68 -8.64 -1.52 5.19
C PHE A 68 -7.37 -1.86 5.93
N THR A 69 -6.99 -1.02 6.88
CA THR A 69 -6.11 -1.41 7.99
C THR A 69 -6.92 -2.20 9.02
N PRO A 70 -6.29 -2.79 10.07
CA PRO A 70 -7.02 -3.43 11.16
C PRO A 70 -7.99 -2.53 11.92
N THR A 71 -7.90 -1.21 11.78
CA THR A 71 -8.68 -0.24 12.58
C THR A 71 -9.55 0.70 11.77
N ARG A 72 -9.25 0.93 10.49
CA ARG A 72 -10.01 1.85 9.63
C ARG A 72 -9.85 1.54 8.14
N GLU A 73 -10.80 2.03 7.36
CA GLU A 73 -10.68 2.16 5.91
C GLU A 73 -9.68 3.26 5.52
N MET A 74 -8.95 3.02 4.45
CA MET A 74 -8.01 3.96 3.85
C MET A 74 -8.55 4.45 2.52
N PRO A 75 -8.36 5.74 2.19
CA PRO A 75 -8.81 6.26 0.92
C PRO A 75 -7.96 5.79 -0.27
N PHE A 76 -6.70 5.45 0.00
CA PHE A 76 -5.70 4.97 -0.96
C PHE A 76 -4.51 4.36 -0.20
N ALA A 77 -3.87 3.35 -0.78
CA ALA A 77 -2.54 2.90 -0.37
C ALA A 77 -1.77 2.28 -1.55
N GLY A 78 -0.46 2.51 -1.62
CA GLY A 78 0.35 2.06 -2.74
C GLY A 78 0.52 0.53 -2.81
N HIS A 79 1.09 -0.07 -1.77
CA HIS A 79 1.35 -1.51 -1.75
C HIS A 79 0.07 -2.37 -1.95
N PRO A 80 -1.10 -2.00 -1.38
CA PRO A 80 -2.34 -2.75 -1.62
C PRO A 80 -2.79 -2.70 -3.07
N ASN A 81 -2.59 -1.57 -3.76
CA ASN A 81 -2.94 -1.44 -5.18
C ASN A 81 -2.00 -2.22 -6.09
N ILE A 82 -0.71 -2.24 -5.81
CA ILE A 82 0.25 -3.09 -6.54
C ILE A 82 -0.10 -4.57 -6.37
N GLY A 83 -0.30 -5.02 -5.13
CA GLY A 83 -0.65 -6.41 -4.85
C GLY A 83 -2.00 -6.81 -5.45
N THR A 84 -3.00 -5.94 -5.38
CA THR A 84 -4.33 -6.19 -5.96
C THR A 84 -4.26 -6.26 -7.49
N GLY A 85 -3.55 -5.33 -8.13
CA GLY A 85 -3.34 -5.36 -9.59
C GLY A 85 -2.63 -6.62 -10.06
N PHE A 86 -1.61 -7.06 -9.33
CA PHE A 86 -0.94 -8.34 -9.60
C PHE A 86 -1.90 -9.52 -9.49
N VAL A 87 -2.68 -9.62 -8.40
CA VAL A 87 -3.63 -10.73 -8.19
C VAL A 87 -4.68 -10.78 -9.29
N LEU A 88 -5.29 -9.64 -9.64
CA LEU A 88 -6.33 -9.60 -10.67
C LEU A 88 -5.77 -9.96 -12.05
N ALA A 89 -4.61 -9.42 -12.41
CA ALA A 89 -3.96 -9.75 -13.68
C ALA A 89 -3.57 -11.24 -13.76
N ALA A 90 -3.03 -11.81 -12.67
CA ALA A 90 -2.66 -13.21 -12.62
C ALA A 90 -3.88 -14.13 -12.78
N GLU A 91 -5.02 -13.77 -12.18
CA GLU A 91 -6.26 -14.52 -12.32
C GLU A 91 -6.86 -14.42 -13.73
N MET A 92 -6.83 -13.24 -14.36
CA MET A 92 -7.22 -13.09 -15.77
C MET A 92 -6.38 -14.00 -16.67
N ALA A 93 -5.06 -13.96 -16.52
CA ALA A 93 -4.14 -14.80 -17.28
C ALA A 93 -4.41 -16.30 -17.05
N ALA A 94 -4.68 -16.71 -15.81
CA ALA A 94 -5.00 -18.11 -15.49
C ALA A 94 -6.32 -18.59 -16.12
N ARG A 95 -7.28 -17.67 -16.38
CA ARG A 95 -8.53 -17.96 -17.10
C ARG A 95 -8.38 -17.90 -18.62
N GLY A 96 -7.20 -17.55 -19.15
CA GLY A 96 -6.98 -17.32 -20.57
C GLY A 96 -7.61 -16.02 -21.10
N GLU A 97 -7.92 -15.09 -20.20
CA GLU A 97 -8.42 -13.76 -20.55
C GLU A 97 -7.24 -12.83 -20.90
N ALA A 98 -7.52 -11.82 -21.72
CA ALA A 98 -6.52 -10.79 -22.02
C ALA A 98 -6.28 -9.92 -20.78
N VAL A 99 -5.02 -9.80 -20.36
CA VAL A 99 -4.61 -8.87 -19.30
C VAL A 99 -4.53 -7.46 -19.91
N PRO A 100 -5.30 -6.48 -19.40
CA PRO A 100 -5.26 -5.12 -19.91
C PRO A 100 -3.93 -4.43 -19.55
N GLU A 101 -3.52 -3.46 -20.37
CA GLU A 101 -2.33 -2.63 -20.09
C GLU A 101 -2.51 -1.79 -18.81
N VAL A 102 -3.76 -1.39 -18.53
CA VAL A 102 -4.14 -0.61 -17.35
C VAL A 102 -5.40 -1.22 -16.73
N LEU A 103 -5.32 -1.53 -15.44
CA LEU A 103 -6.46 -1.76 -14.57
C LEU A 103 -6.77 -0.43 -13.87
N LEU A 104 -7.92 0.17 -14.20
CA LEU A 104 -8.36 1.40 -13.56
C LEU A 104 -9.22 1.05 -12.34
N PHE A 105 -8.71 1.34 -11.14
CA PHE A 105 -9.42 1.09 -9.89
C PHE A 105 -10.21 2.31 -9.44
N GLU A 106 -11.42 2.07 -8.96
CA GLU A 106 -12.25 3.07 -8.28
C GLU A 106 -11.99 2.96 -6.77
N GLU A 107 -11.49 4.03 -6.17
CA GLU A 107 -11.21 4.15 -4.74
C GLU A 107 -11.80 5.44 -4.17
N ILE A 108 -11.82 5.59 -2.85
CA ILE A 108 -12.26 6.84 -2.19
C ILE A 108 -11.38 8.03 -2.61
N ALA A 109 -10.09 7.79 -2.89
CA ALA A 109 -9.18 8.82 -3.41
C ALA A 109 -9.42 9.17 -4.89
N GLY A 110 -10.32 8.48 -5.58
CA GLY A 110 -10.61 8.64 -7.00
C GLY A 110 -10.10 7.46 -7.84
N LEU A 111 -9.84 7.73 -9.12
CA LEU A 111 -9.41 6.71 -10.07
C LEU A 111 -7.90 6.46 -9.96
N VAL A 112 -7.53 5.18 -9.79
CA VAL A 112 -6.15 4.74 -9.60
C VAL A 112 -5.73 3.82 -10.75
N PRO A 113 -4.91 4.28 -11.70
CA PRO A 113 -4.41 3.44 -12.77
C PRO A 113 -3.27 2.54 -12.27
N VAL A 114 -3.48 1.23 -12.35
CA VAL A 114 -2.48 0.21 -12.04
C VAL A 114 -2.11 -0.53 -13.31
N ARG A 115 -0.81 -0.67 -13.58
CA ARG A 115 -0.28 -1.28 -14.81
C ARG A 115 0.33 -2.64 -14.49
N PRO A 116 -0.28 -3.77 -14.90
CA PRO A 116 0.34 -5.07 -14.78
C PRO A 116 1.67 -5.12 -15.54
N LEU A 117 2.67 -5.78 -14.96
CA LEU A 117 3.98 -6.00 -15.57
C LEU A 117 4.05 -7.45 -16.05
N LEU A 118 4.35 -7.64 -17.33
CA LEU A 118 4.46 -8.95 -17.97
C LEU A 118 5.91 -9.25 -18.34
N GLU A 119 6.39 -10.43 -17.94
CA GLU A 119 7.69 -10.98 -18.35
C GLU A 119 7.48 -12.31 -19.04
N GLY A 120 7.87 -12.41 -20.32
CA GLY A 120 7.66 -13.64 -21.10
C GLY A 120 6.19 -14.08 -21.22
N GLY A 121 5.24 -13.14 -21.10
CA GLY A 121 3.80 -13.42 -21.09
C GLY A 121 3.24 -13.83 -19.73
N VAL A 122 4.05 -13.85 -18.67
CA VAL A 122 3.64 -14.14 -17.30
C VAL A 122 3.56 -12.84 -16.50
N VAL A 123 2.52 -12.71 -15.66
CA VAL A 123 2.40 -11.56 -14.74
C VAL A 123 3.50 -11.63 -13.69
N ALA A 124 4.43 -10.66 -13.73
CA ALA A 124 5.58 -10.56 -12.85
C ALA A 124 5.40 -9.51 -11.75
N GLY A 125 4.45 -8.58 -11.93
CA GLY A 125 4.20 -7.53 -10.95
C GLY A 125 3.14 -6.54 -11.43
N ALA A 126 3.11 -5.38 -10.78
CA ALA A 126 2.32 -4.23 -11.19
C ALA A 126 3.05 -2.94 -10.81
N SER A 127 2.77 -1.86 -11.52
CA SER A 127 3.23 -0.51 -11.17
C SER A 127 2.05 0.43 -11.01
N LEU A 128 2.25 1.47 -10.21
CA LEU A 128 1.32 2.59 -10.09
C LEU A 128 2.12 3.89 -10.11
N GLU A 129 1.50 4.92 -10.63
CA GLU A 129 1.99 6.28 -10.49
C GLU A 129 1.29 6.90 -9.27
N ALA A 130 2.04 7.64 -8.46
CA ALA A 130 1.44 8.31 -7.31
C ALA A 130 0.39 9.32 -7.81
N PRO A 131 -0.79 9.39 -7.17
CA PRO A 131 -1.91 10.17 -7.69
C PRO A 131 -1.66 11.68 -7.65
N GLN A 132 -0.63 12.14 -6.94
CA GLN A 132 -0.31 13.55 -6.75
C GLN A 132 1.18 13.81 -6.97
N ALA A 133 1.49 14.96 -7.55
CA ALA A 133 2.85 15.47 -7.61
C ALA A 133 3.43 15.67 -6.19
N LEU A 134 4.75 15.56 -6.08
CA LEU A 134 5.45 15.79 -4.82
C LEU A 134 5.17 17.19 -4.29
N SER A 135 4.57 17.25 -3.10
CA SER A 135 4.33 18.49 -2.36
C SER A 135 5.21 18.54 -1.11
N ARG A 136 5.66 19.73 -0.74
CA ARG A 136 6.40 20.01 0.50
C ARG A 136 5.46 20.74 1.45
N LEU A 137 5.10 20.06 2.54
CA LEU A 137 4.09 20.52 3.49
C LEU A 137 4.71 21.25 4.69
N GLY A 138 6.01 21.09 4.91
CA GLY A 138 6.74 21.75 6.00
C GLY A 138 8.08 21.07 6.26
N GLY A 139 8.65 21.36 7.42
CA GLY A 139 9.88 20.73 7.90
C GLY A 139 10.01 20.82 9.40
N CYS A 140 11.00 20.13 9.95
CA CYS A 140 11.34 20.16 11.37
C CYS A 140 12.86 20.18 11.55
N GLY A 141 13.30 20.51 12.77
CA GLY A 141 14.72 20.56 13.09
C GLY A 141 15.34 19.17 13.15
N ALA A 142 16.59 19.05 12.71
CA ALA A 142 17.37 17.81 12.82
C ALA A 142 17.42 17.26 14.27
N ALA A 143 17.51 18.16 15.26
CA ALA A 143 17.48 17.79 16.67
C ALA A 143 16.14 17.17 17.12
N GLU A 144 15.01 17.66 16.58
CA GLU A 144 13.68 17.13 16.89
C GLU A 144 13.51 15.73 16.28
N VAL A 145 13.92 15.55 15.02
CA VAL A 145 13.92 14.24 14.37
C VAL A 145 14.80 13.25 15.12
N ALA A 146 16.03 13.66 15.45
CA ALA A 146 16.97 12.83 16.18
C ALA A 146 16.38 12.39 17.53
N ALA A 147 15.76 13.30 18.28
CA ALA A 147 15.11 12.99 19.55
C ALA A 147 13.99 11.94 19.36
N CYS A 148 13.10 12.10 18.39
CA CYS A 148 12.03 11.13 18.10
C CYS A 148 12.53 9.74 17.72
N LEU A 149 13.74 9.65 17.15
CA LEU A 149 14.37 8.40 16.70
C LEU A 149 15.38 7.83 17.71
N SER A 150 15.54 8.46 18.88
CA SER A 150 16.59 8.15 19.88
C SER A 150 18.01 8.20 19.30
N LEU A 151 18.26 9.16 18.42
CA LEU A 151 19.55 9.42 17.76
C LEU A 151 20.20 10.71 18.27
N ARG A 152 21.46 10.92 17.89
CA ARG A 152 22.13 12.22 18.05
C ARG A 152 21.78 13.14 16.89
N ALA A 153 21.79 14.45 17.11
CA ALA A 153 21.53 15.42 16.04
C ALA A 153 22.52 15.28 14.86
N GLU A 154 23.77 14.88 15.14
CA GLU A 154 24.81 14.61 14.13
C GLU A 154 24.53 13.38 13.26
N ASP A 155 23.64 12.49 13.68
CA ASP A 155 23.21 11.34 12.88
C ASP A 155 22.20 11.75 11.79
N VAL A 156 21.64 12.97 11.86
CA VAL A 156 20.72 13.53 10.85
C VAL A 156 21.49 14.47 9.93
N VAL A 157 21.60 14.09 8.67
CA VAL A 157 22.32 14.85 7.64
C VAL A 157 21.41 15.94 7.10
N VAL A 158 21.96 17.16 7.00
CA VAL A 158 21.23 18.34 6.50
C VAL A 158 21.89 19.02 5.31
N THR A 159 22.97 18.44 4.78
CA THR A 159 23.74 19.02 3.66
C THR A 159 22.98 18.93 2.33
N GLY A 160 22.19 17.87 2.12
CA GLY A 160 21.31 17.74 0.96
C GLY A 160 19.99 18.49 1.14
N HIS A 161 19.33 18.24 2.27
CA HIS A 161 18.12 18.95 2.70
C HIS A 161 17.94 18.87 4.21
N ALA A 162 17.31 19.87 4.83
CA ALA A 162 16.77 19.71 6.19
C ALA A 162 15.64 18.67 6.20
N PRO A 163 15.27 18.05 7.33
CA PRO A 163 14.10 17.17 7.39
C PRO A 163 12.82 17.87 6.88
N GLN A 164 12.06 17.19 6.03
CA GLN A 164 10.88 17.76 5.37
C GLN A 164 9.67 16.85 5.51
N VAL A 165 8.51 17.45 5.73
CA VAL A 165 7.24 16.76 5.53
C VAL A 165 6.89 16.87 4.06
N VAL A 166 6.85 15.74 3.36
CA VAL A 166 6.52 15.65 1.94
C VAL A 166 5.33 14.73 1.72
N SER A 167 4.60 14.94 0.63
CA SER A 167 3.44 14.11 0.28
C SER A 167 3.30 13.94 -1.22
N VAL A 168 2.92 12.72 -1.61
CA VAL A 168 2.37 12.36 -2.94
C VAL A 168 0.95 11.78 -2.79
N GLY A 169 0.28 12.13 -1.69
CA GLY A 169 -1.04 11.64 -1.29
C GLY A 169 -1.14 11.55 0.23
N ALA A 170 -0.27 10.76 0.85
CA ALA A 170 -0.11 10.70 2.31
C ALA A 170 1.16 11.45 2.75
N PRO A 171 1.11 12.24 3.84
CA PRO A 171 2.28 12.96 4.33
C PRO A 171 3.25 12.03 5.07
N PHE A 172 4.54 12.16 4.76
CA PHE A 172 5.65 11.50 5.45
C PHE A 172 6.69 12.53 5.86
N LEU A 173 7.26 12.37 7.05
CA LEU A 173 8.49 13.05 7.42
C LEU A 173 9.68 12.29 6.81
N VAL A 174 10.47 12.98 5.99
CA VAL A 174 11.68 12.45 5.35
C VAL A 174 12.90 13.15 5.92
N ALA A 175 13.84 12.38 6.44
CA ALA A 175 15.12 12.84 6.96
C ALA A 175 16.25 11.93 6.46
N GLU A 176 17.36 12.54 6.06
CA GLU A 176 18.57 11.82 5.68
C GLU A 176 19.35 11.45 6.94
N LEU A 177 19.81 10.20 7.04
CA LEU A 177 20.66 9.72 8.13
C LEU A 177 22.10 9.53 7.66
N ALA A 178 23.06 9.65 8.58
CA ALA A 178 24.50 9.54 8.28
C ALA A 178 24.93 8.18 7.71
N GLY A 179 24.08 7.15 7.82
CA GLY A 179 24.29 5.85 7.18
C GLY A 179 23.47 4.73 7.83
N LEU A 180 23.72 3.50 7.37
CA LEU A 180 23.03 2.30 7.87
C LEU A 180 23.29 2.04 9.36
N GLU A 181 24.45 2.45 9.88
CA GLU A 181 24.75 2.32 11.31
C GLU A 181 23.83 3.20 12.17
N ALA A 182 23.62 4.46 11.75
CA ALA A 182 22.65 5.35 12.40
C ALA A 182 21.22 4.79 12.29
N LEU A 183 20.83 4.30 11.12
CA LEU A 183 19.54 3.64 10.92
C LEU A 183 19.34 2.44 11.85
N GLY A 184 20.35 1.59 12.05
CA GLY A 184 20.27 0.43 12.95
C GLY A 184 20.11 0.79 14.43
N ARG A 185 20.54 1.99 14.83
CA ARG A 185 20.36 2.53 16.19
C ARG A 185 19.00 3.15 16.44
N VAL A 186 18.22 3.44 15.39
CA VAL A 186 16.89 4.06 15.51
C VAL A 186 16.01 3.28 16.48
N ARG A 187 15.47 3.98 17.49
CA ARG A 187 14.44 3.49 18.40
C ARG A 187 13.36 4.57 18.44
N PRO A 188 12.31 4.45 17.60
CA PRO A 188 11.21 5.41 17.63
C PRO A 188 10.57 5.39 19.02
N ASP A 189 10.28 6.55 19.58
CA ASP A 189 9.48 6.68 20.80
C ASP A 189 8.01 6.88 20.40
N PRO A 190 7.19 5.81 20.32
CA PRO A 190 5.80 5.98 19.97
C PRO A 190 5.05 6.70 21.11
N PRO A 191 4.09 7.59 20.82
CA PRO A 191 3.24 8.13 21.85
C PRO A 191 2.57 6.98 22.63
N GLN A 192 2.72 6.99 23.95
CA GLN A 192 2.05 6.04 24.84
C GLN A 192 0.53 6.16 24.59
N ARG A 193 -0.07 5.10 24.04
CA ARG A 193 -1.52 5.04 23.81
C ARG A 193 -2.28 4.77 25.10
#